data_AF-A0A942D344-F1
#
_entry.id   AF-A0A942D344-F1
#
_cell.length_a   1.000
_cell.length_b   1.000
_cell.length_c   1.000
_cell.angle_alpha   90.00
_cell.angle_beta   90.00
_cell.angle_gamma   90.00
#
_symmetry.space_group_name_H-M   'P 1'
#
loop_
_entity.id
_entity.type
_entity.pdbx_description
1 polymer ?
#
loop_
_entity_poly.entity_id
_entity_poly.type
_entity_poly.pdbx_seq_one_letter_code
_entity_poly.pdbx_strand_id
1 'polypeptide(L)'
;MTPSRVAFAAILGKDLRSELRTLQSLPAMALFAVTAFIIFRFGLDRTSLSGSLASGVLWATLLFAAVLGINRLFVAEREEGGFDAIRLAPIDRSVLFAAKAAALIVYLVALELIAVPIFAVFFLDSAAALGPLVLVLVLTDLGLAAVGTLISSMAVNSRARDLLVPLVLLPLVVPLMIAATGATEPLMIVGGPGYHRFGTWLMVLGLYDLIFALIGWAVFDFLLED
;
A
#
# COMPACT_ATOMS: atom_id res chain seq x y z
N MET A 1 15.02 -18.52 -22.35
CA MET A 1 14.31 -17.40 -21.72
C MET A 1 13.06 -17.96 -21.06
N THR A 2 12.97 -17.94 -19.74
CA THR A 2 11.71 -18.25 -19.07
C THR A 2 10.66 -17.24 -19.55
N PRO A 3 9.45 -17.67 -19.91
CA PRO A 3 8.41 -16.72 -20.31
C PRO A 3 8.16 -15.75 -19.14
N SER A 4 8.12 -14.44 -19.42
CA SER A 4 7.93 -13.39 -18.40
C SER A 4 6.76 -13.65 -17.47
N ARG A 5 5.67 -14.25 -17.99
CA ARG A 5 4.49 -14.66 -17.22
C ARG A 5 4.77 -15.75 -16.18
N VAL A 6 5.62 -16.72 -16.51
CA VAL A 6 5.99 -17.83 -15.62
C VAL A 6 6.87 -17.30 -14.49
N ALA A 7 7.82 -16.41 -14.80
CA ALA A 7 8.66 -15.76 -13.80
C ALA A 7 7.81 -14.91 -12.84
N PHE A 8 6.90 -14.08 -13.36
CA PHE A 8 5.98 -13.29 -12.55
C PHE A 8 5.17 -14.16 -11.57
N ALA A 9 4.50 -15.20 -12.08
CA ALA A 9 3.67 -16.07 -11.27
C ALA A 9 4.48 -16.85 -10.22
N ALA A 10 5.71 -17.25 -10.55
CA ALA A 10 6.60 -17.94 -9.62
C ALA A 10 7.04 -17.03 -8.46
N ILE A 11 7.42 -15.78 -8.75
CA ILE A 11 7.84 -14.80 -7.74
C ILE A 11 6.64 -14.46 -6.83
N LEU A 12 5.51 -14.09 -7.43
CA LEU A 12 4.30 -13.76 -6.68
C LEU A 12 3.82 -14.94 -5.82
N GLY A 13 3.80 -16.15 -6.39
CA GLY A 13 3.40 -17.35 -5.67
C GLY A 13 4.35 -17.72 -4.52
N LYS A 14 5.65 -17.45 -4.68
CA LYS A 14 6.62 -17.59 -3.58
C LYS A 14 6.27 -16.62 -2.45
N ASP A 15 6.12 -15.34 -2.76
CA ASP A 15 5.90 -14.29 -1.76
C ASP A 15 4.65 -14.55 -0.94
N LEU A 16 3.52 -14.83 -1.62
CA LEU A 16 2.25 -15.12 -0.96
C LEU A 16 2.34 -16.38 -0.08
N ARG A 17 3.03 -17.43 -0.55
CA ARG A 17 3.23 -18.64 0.26
C ARG A 17 4.13 -18.38 1.47
N SER A 18 5.15 -17.55 1.31
CA SER A 18 6.04 -17.15 2.40
C SER A 18 5.25 -16.40 3.47
N GLU A 19 4.47 -15.39 3.09
CA GLU A 19 3.64 -14.61 4.00
C GLU A 19 2.59 -15.49 4.70
N LEU A 20 1.91 -16.41 3.99
CA LEU A 20 0.96 -17.33 4.62
C LEU A 20 1.61 -18.30 5.62
N ARG A 21 2.89 -18.65 5.42
CA ARG A 21 3.60 -19.58 6.30
C ARG A 21 4.19 -18.88 7.53
N THR A 22 4.71 -17.66 7.34
CA THR A 22 5.44 -16.94 8.40
C THR A 22 4.57 -15.92 9.12
N LEU A 23 3.50 -15.44 8.47
CA LEU A 23 2.55 -14.45 8.99
C LEU A 23 3.27 -13.26 9.62
N GLN A 24 4.27 -12.72 8.93
CA GLN A 24 5.14 -11.69 9.50
C GLN A 24 4.64 -10.27 9.24
N SER A 25 4.06 -10.00 8.08
CA SER A 25 3.70 -8.64 7.66
C SER A 25 2.22 -8.37 7.95
N LEU A 26 1.33 -9.25 7.47
CA LEU A 26 -0.11 -9.06 7.54
C LEU A 26 -0.64 -8.94 8.98
N PRO A 27 -0.25 -9.80 9.94
CA PRO A 27 -0.74 -9.65 11.31
C PRO A 27 -0.23 -8.39 11.99
N ALA A 28 1.01 -7.97 11.72
CA ALA A 28 1.55 -6.74 12.27
C ALA A 28 0.77 -5.52 11.73
N MET A 29 0.47 -5.51 10.44
CA MET A 29 -0.35 -4.48 9.79
C MET A 29 -1.78 -4.46 10.36
N ALA A 30 -2.41 -5.62 10.49
CA ALA A 30 -3.76 -5.76 11.02
C ALA A 30 -3.83 -5.36 12.50
N LEU A 31 -2.90 -5.82 13.33
CA LEU A 31 -2.82 -5.45 14.74
C LEU A 31 -2.60 -3.94 14.92
N PHE A 32 -1.75 -3.35 14.09
CA PHE A 32 -1.57 -1.89 14.06
C PHE A 32 -2.89 -1.19 13.73
N ALA A 33 -3.56 -1.59 12.64
CA ALA A 33 -4.80 -0.95 12.22
C ALA A 33 -5.92 -1.06 13.27
N VAL A 34 -6.10 -2.24 13.85
CA VAL A 34 -7.05 -2.49 14.95
C VAL A 34 -6.74 -1.60 16.14
N THR A 35 -5.47 -1.58 16.58
CA THR A 35 -5.03 -0.78 17.73
C THR A 35 -5.23 0.71 17.47
N ALA A 36 -4.87 1.19 16.28
CA ALA A 36 -5.05 2.58 15.89
C ALA A 36 -6.54 2.97 15.91
N PHE A 37 -7.42 2.14 15.35
CA PHE A 37 -8.87 2.41 15.40
C PHE A 37 -9.43 2.38 16.82
N ILE A 38 -8.95 1.50 17.69
CA ILE A 38 -9.30 1.53 19.12
C ILE A 38 -8.86 2.86 19.73
N ILE A 39 -7.61 3.26 19.53
CA ILE A 39 -7.08 4.53 20.06
C ILE A 39 -7.89 5.71 19.54
N PHE A 40 -8.25 5.75 18.25
CA PHE A 40 -9.09 6.83 17.72
C PHE A 40 -10.51 6.80 18.27
N ARG A 41 -11.13 5.62 18.40
CA ARG A 41 -12.49 5.46 18.93
C ARG A 41 -12.61 5.97 20.37
N PHE A 42 -11.68 5.56 21.23
CA PHE A 42 -11.71 5.94 22.64
C PHE A 42 -11.03 7.28 22.92
N GLY A 43 -10.03 7.66 22.11
CA GLY A 43 -9.27 8.90 22.29
C GLY A 43 -10.00 10.13 21.75
N LEU A 44 -10.82 9.99 20.71
CA LEU A 44 -11.65 11.10 20.21
C LEU A 44 -12.97 11.24 20.97
N ASP A 45 -13.35 10.22 21.77
CA ASP A 45 -14.63 10.14 22.49
C ASP A 45 -15.85 10.41 21.59
N ARG A 46 -15.83 9.84 20.38
CA ARG A 46 -16.92 9.96 19.39
C ARG A 46 -17.40 8.59 18.93
N THR A 47 -18.72 8.45 18.82
CA THR A 47 -19.36 7.23 18.33
C THR A 47 -19.40 7.11 16.81
N SER A 48 -19.27 8.23 16.10
CA SER A 48 -19.11 8.27 14.64
C SER A 48 -18.22 9.44 14.23
N LEU A 49 -17.59 9.30 13.06
CA LEU A 49 -16.77 10.33 12.42
C LEU A 49 -17.40 10.72 11.08
N SER A 50 -17.18 11.97 10.67
CA SER A 50 -17.65 12.44 9.37
C SER A 50 -16.64 13.35 8.68
N GLY A 51 -16.79 13.46 7.36
CA GLY A 51 -16.00 14.32 6.49
C GLY A 51 -14.50 14.07 6.59
N SER A 52 -13.75 15.15 6.75
CA SER A 52 -12.29 15.15 6.81
C SER A 52 -11.71 14.33 7.95
N LEU A 53 -12.39 14.25 9.10
CA LEU A 53 -11.89 13.49 10.26
C LEU A 53 -11.99 11.97 10.02
N ALA A 54 -13.11 11.50 9.47
CA ALA A 54 -13.26 10.09 9.09
C ALA A 54 -12.24 9.67 8.02
N SER A 55 -12.10 10.50 6.98
CA SER A 55 -11.14 10.30 5.91
C SER A 55 -9.70 10.26 6.45
N GLY A 56 -9.32 11.23 7.29
CA GLY A 56 -7.99 11.31 7.87
C GLY A 56 -7.65 10.11 8.77
N VAL A 57 -8.58 9.66 9.60
CA VAL A 57 -8.38 8.49 10.47
C VAL A 57 -8.17 7.21 9.66
N LEU A 58 -8.96 6.99 8.60
CA LEU A 58 -8.81 5.82 7.73
C LEU A 58 -7.44 5.83 7.05
N TRP A 59 -7.11 6.91 6.34
CA TRP A 59 -5.91 6.97 5.51
C TRP A 59 -4.62 7.04 6.33
N ALA A 60 -4.60 7.74 7.47
CA ALA A 60 -3.45 7.69 8.37
C ALA A 60 -3.19 6.27 8.86
N THR A 61 -4.25 5.55 9.26
CA THR A 61 -4.14 4.17 9.74
C THR A 61 -3.63 3.23 8.65
N LEU A 62 -4.21 3.30 7.44
CA LEU A 62 -3.80 2.48 6.30
C LEU A 62 -2.36 2.80 5.86
N LEU A 63 -1.96 4.08 5.82
CA LEU A 63 -0.61 4.49 5.47
C LEU A 63 0.43 3.89 6.42
N PHE A 64 0.25 4.06 7.73
CA PHE A 64 1.23 3.55 8.69
C PHE A 64 1.28 2.02 8.71
N ALA A 65 0.13 1.35 8.52
CA ALA A 65 0.11 -0.09 8.31
C ALA A 65 0.87 -0.48 7.02
N ALA A 66 0.65 0.23 5.91
CA ALA A 66 1.36 0.00 4.65
C ALA A 66 2.88 0.15 4.79
N VAL A 67 3.36 1.13 5.57
CA VAL A 67 4.80 1.30 5.86
C VAL A 67 5.40 0.05 6.50
N LEU A 68 4.67 -0.65 7.39
CA LEU A 68 5.12 -1.91 7.97
C LEU A 68 5.26 -3.01 6.89
N GLY A 69 4.30 -3.11 5.98
CA GLY A 69 4.36 -4.05 4.85
C GLY A 69 5.51 -3.74 3.89
N ILE A 70 5.70 -2.48 3.52
CA ILE A 70 6.78 -2.02 2.64
C ILE A 70 8.17 -2.29 3.27
N ASN A 71 8.31 -2.08 4.58
CA ASN A 71 9.53 -2.41 5.32
C ASN A 71 9.83 -3.91 5.39
N ARG A 72 8.88 -4.79 5.03
CA ARG A 72 9.10 -6.24 4.97
C ARG A 72 9.19 -6.82 3.56
N LEU A 73 8.79 -6.06 2.54
CA LEU A 73 8.62 -6.54 1.16
C LEU A 73 9.82 -7.30 0.56
N PHE A 74 11.06 -6.88 0.86
CA PHE A 74 12.30 -7.53 0.40
C PHE A 74 13.16 -8.13 1.54
N VAL A 75 12.61 -8.28 2.75
CA VAL A 75 13.37 -8.88 3.88
C VAL A 75 13.71 -10.33 3.58
N ALA A 76 12.72 -11.12 3.14
CA ALA A 76 12.89 -12.54 2.86
C ALA A 76 13.94 -12.78 1.76
N GLU A 77 13.93 -11.97 0.69
CA GLU A 77 14.95 -12.03 -0.36
C GLU A 77 16.35 -11.73 0.15
N ARG A 78 16.50 -10.81 1.11
CA ARG A 78 17.81 -10.50 1.67
C ARG A 78 18.31 -11.63 2.57
N GLU A 79 17.46 -12.15 3.44
CA GLU A 79 17.83 -13.20 4.40
C GLU A 79 18.14 -14.54 3.73
N GLU A 80 17.47 -14.85 2.62
CA GLU A 80 17.63 -16.10 1.88
C GLU A 80 18.70 -16.02 0.76
N GLY A 81 19.42 -14.91 0.62
CA GLY A 81 20.36 -14.70 -0.50
C GLY A 81 19.67 -14.61 -1.87
N GLY A 82 18.38 -14.26 -1.90
CA GLY A 82 17.55 -14.15 -3.08
C GLY A 82 18.05 -13.14 -4.11
N PHE A 83 18.80 -12.11 -3.69
CA PHE A 83 19.42 -11.15 -4.62
C PHE A 83 20.52 -11.79 -5.49
N ASP A 84 21.30 -12.71 -4.95
CA ASP A 84 22.32 -13.44 -5.73
C ASP A 84 21.63 -14.39 -6.72
N ALA A 85 20.52 -15.02 -6.32
CA ALA A 85 19.71 -15.84 -7.20
C ALA A 85 19.04 -15.02 -8.33
N ILE A 86 18.54 -13.81 -8.03
CA ILE A 86 17.92 -12.91 -9.01
C ILE A 86 18.97 -12.40 -10.01
N ARG A 87 20.19 -12.09 -9.56
CA ARG A 87 21.30 -11.66 -10.43
C ARG A 87 21.75 -12.75 -11.40
N LEU A 88 21.70 -14.01 -10.98
CA LEU A 88 22.08 -15.17 -11.81
C LEU A 88 20.92 -15.66 -12.71
N ALA A 89 19.68 -15.29 -12.41
CA ALA A 89 18.52 -15.71 -13.16
C ALA A 89 18.29 -14.83 -14.41
N PRO A 90 17.96 -15.42 -15.58
CA PRO A 90 17.67 -14.66 -16.81
C PRO A 90 16.24 -14.10 -16.77
N ILE A 91 15.95 -13.20 -15.84
CA ILE A 91 14.64 -12.57 -15.63
C ILE A 91 14.76 -11.07 -15.84
N ASP A 92 13.86 -10.49 -16.64
CA ASP A 92 13.76 -9.04 -16.82
C ASP A 92 13.41 -8.36 -15.48
N ARG A 93 14.15 -7.32 -15.10
CA ARG A 93 14.00 -6.66 -13.79
C ARG A 93 12.66 -5.96 -13.65
N SER A 94 12.09 -5.47 -14.75
CA SER A 94 10.71 -4.98 -14.82
C SER A 94 9.66 -6.02 -14.37
N VAL A 95 9.89 -7.32 -14.60
CA VAL A 95 9.01 -8.40 -14.14
C VAL A 95 9.10 -8.58 -12.63
N LEU A 96 10.29 -8.41 -12.05
CA LEU A 96 10.49 -8.43 -10.60
C LEU A 96 9.76 -7.26 -9.92
N PHE A 97 9.88 -6.05 -10.47
CA PHE A 97 9.13 -4.88 -10.01
C PHE A 97 7.63 -5.15 -10.01
N ALA A 98 7.09 -5.61 -11.16
CA ALA A 98 5.67 -5.89 -11.29
C ALA A 98 5.20 -6.98 -10.31
N ALA A 99 5.98 -8.04 -10.12
CA ALA A 99 5.64 -9.11 -9.19
C ALA A 99 5.62 -8.62 -7.72
N LYS A 100 6.60 -7.80 -7.33
CA LYS A 100 6.70 -7.26 -5.97
C LYS A 100 5.63 -6.21 -5.69
N ALA A 101 5.34 -5.34 -6.66
CA ALA A 101 4.20 -4.42 -6.57
C ALA A 101 2.88 -5.19 -6.44
N ALA A 102 2.68 -6.26 -7.23
CA ALA A 102 1.49 -7.11 -7.12
C ALA A 102 1.39 -7.81 -5.76
N ALA A 103 2.50 -8.30 -5.20
CA ALA A 103 2.51 -8.89 -3.87
C ALA A 103 2.11 -7.87 -2.80
N LEU A 104 2.63 -6.65 -2.88
CA LEU A 104 2.28 -5.56 -1.97
C LEU A 104 0.80 -5.17 -2.09
N ILE A 105 0.24 -5.08 -3.30
CA ILE A 105 -1.21 -4.86 -3.51
C ILE A 105 -2.02 -5.95 -2.80
N VAL A 106 -1.63 -7.23 -2.94
CA VAL A 106 -2.35 -8.31 -2.26
C VAL A 106 -2.29 -8.16 -0.74
N TYR A 107 -1.17 -7.72 -0.18
CA TYR A 107 -1.06 -7.45 1.26
C TYR A 107 -1.90 -6.27 1.72
N LEU A 108 -1.95 -5.19 0.93
CA LEU A 108 -2.80 -4.03 1.21
C LEU A 108 -4.28 -4.39 1.14
N VAL A 109 -4.72 -5.07 0.07
CA VAL A 109 -6.10 -5.55 -0.05
C VAL A 109 -6.46 -6.49 1.11
N ALA A 110 -5.58 -7.42 1.49
CA ALA A 110 -5.83 -8.31 2.61
C ALA A 110 -5.94 -7.56 3.95
N LEU A 111 -5.14 -6.51 4.15
CA LEU A 111 -5.27 -5.61 5.29
C LEU A 111 -6.62 -4.88 5.24
N GLU A 112 -6.99 -4.30 4.11
CA GLU A 112 -8.21 -3.51 3.93
C GLU A 112 -9.47 -4.34 4.15
N LEU A 113 -9.47 -5.62 3.73
CA LEU A 113 -10.54 -6.56 4.02
C LEU A 113 -10.78 -6.77 5.53
N ILE A 114 -9.79 -6.45 6.37
CA ILE A 114 -9.90 -6.48 7.83
C ILE A 114 -10.18 -5.07 8.36
N ALA A 115 -9.40 -4.08 7.93
CA ALA A 115 -9.39 -2.72 8.46
C ALA A 115 -10.67 -1.95 8.08
N VAL A 116 -11.13 -2.03 6.84
CA VAL A 116 -12.30 -1.27 6.36
C VAL A 116 -13.59 -1.71 7.06
N PRO A 117 -13.89 -3.01 7.24
CA PRO A 117 -15.05 -3.41 8.04
C PRO A 117 -14.99 -2.94 9.50
N ILE A 118 -13.81 -3.00 10.13
CA ILE A 118 -13.64 -2.52 11.51
C ILE A 118 -13.87 -1.01 11.57
N PHE A 119 -13.28 -0.27 10.64
CA PHE A 119 -13.50 1.18 10.51
C PHE A 119 -14.99 1.51 10.31
N ALA A 120 -15.68 0.77 9.44
CA ALA A 120 -17.11 0.95 9.21
C ALA A 120 -17.93 0.76 10.48
N VAL A 121 -17.69 -0.32 11.23
CA VAL A 121 -18.37 -0.60 12.50
C VAL A 121 -18.03 0.44 13.57
N PHE A 122 -16.80 0.94 13.60
CA PHE A 122 -16.33 1.85 14.64
C PHE A 122 -16.68 3.32 14.36
N PHE A 123 -16.90 3.72 13.11
CA PHE A 123 -16.95 5.15 12.79
C PHE A 123 -18.02 5.56 11.80
N LEU A 124 -18.61 4.64 11.03
CA LEU A 124 -19.59 4.99 10.01
C LEU A 124 -21.02 4.73 10.47
N ASP A 125 -21.88 5.74 10.29
CA ASP A 125 -23.33 5.61 10.51
C ASP A 125 -24.05 4.92 9.33
N SER A 126 -23.42 4.89 8.16
CA SER A 126 -23.97 4.29 6.94
C SER A 126 -22.89 3.62 6.09
N ALA A 127 -23.23 2.45 5.52
CA ALA A 127 -22.37 1.72 4.60
C ALA A 127 -22.37 2.29 3.16
N ALA A 128 -23.16 3.33 2.88
CA ALA A 128 -23.29 3.89 1.52
C ALA A 128 -21.95 4.41 0.95
N ALA A 129 -21.04 4.85 1.82
CA ALA A 129 -19.72 5.33 1.42
C ALA A 129 -18.76 4.20 1.00
N LEU A 130 -19.02 2.94 1.39
CA LEU A 130 -18.09 1.83 1.17
C LEU A 130 -17.96 1.46 -0.32
N GLY A 131 -19.05 1.55 -1.08
CA GLY A 131 -19.02 1.23 -2.52
C GLY A 131 -18.04 2.11 -3.29
N PRO A 132 -18.20 3.45 -3.27
CA PRO A 132 -17.25 4.36 -3.93
C PRO A 132 -15.85 4.34 -3.32
N LEU A 133 -15.73 4.05 -2.02
CA LEU A 133 -14.44 3.95 -1.33
C LEU A 133 -13.54 2.88 -1.94
N VAL A 134 -14.09 1.74 -2.40
CA VAL A 134 -13.32 0.67 -3.06
C VAL A 134 -12.47 1.20 -4.21
N LEU A 135 -13.00 2.12 -5.02
CA LEU A 135 -12.25 2.68 -6.13
C LEU A 135 -11.08 3.55 -5.66
N VAL A 136 -11.26 4.29 -4.57
CA VAL A 136 -10.20 5.10 -3.96
C VAL A 136 -9.11 4.19 -3.36
N LEU A 137 -9.50 3.12 -2.67
CA LEU A 137 -8.59 2.12 -2.11
C LEU A 137 -7.74 1.49 -3.21
N VAL A 138 -8.36 0.96 -4.27
CA VAL A 138 -7.65 0.33 -5.38
C VAL A 138 -6.62 1.27 -6.02
N LEU A 139 -6.97 2.52 -6.30
CA LEU A 139 -6.01 3.47 -6.87
C LEU A 139 -4.89 3.81 -5.86
N THR A 140 -5.25 4.00 -4.60
CA THR A 140 -4.24 4.31 -3.57
C THR A 140 -3.27 3.16 -3.36
N ASP A 141 -3.74 1.92 -3.45
CA ASP A 141 -2.93 0.71 -3.39
C ASP A 141 -1.96 0.62 -4.57
N LEU A 142 -2.39 0.97 -5.78
CA LEU A 142 -1.51 1.01 -6.95
C LEU A 142 -0.36 2.00 -6.74
N GLY A 143 -0.67 3.21 -6.28
CA GLY A 143 0.33 4.24 -6.00
C GLY A 143 1.28 3.83 -4.87
N LEU A 144 0.74 3.32 -3.75
CA LEU A 144 1.54 2.82 -2.63
C LEU A 144 2.42 1.64 -3.04
N ALA A 145 1.92 0.73 -3.88
CA ALA A 145 2.66 -0.42 -4.32
C ALA A 145 3.80 -0.05 -5.26
N ALA A 146 3.57 0.87 -6.20
CA ALA A 146 4.60 1.34 -7.12
C ALA A 146 5.75 2.04 -6.35
N VAL A 147 5.39 2.99 -5.48
CA VAL A 147 6.36 3.78 -4.71
C VAL A 147 7.03 2.91 -3.64
N GLY A 148 6.26 2.13 -2.91
CA GLY A 148 6.75 1.24 -1.87
C GLY A 148 7.74 0.21 -2.40
N THR A 149 7.46 -0.36 -3.57
CA THR A 149 8.38 -1.30 -4.24
C THR A 149 9.67 -0.61 -4.65
N LEU A 150 9.60 0.59 -5.23
CA LEU A 150 10.79 1.39 -5.58
C LEU A 150 11.66 1.67 -4.35
N ILE A 151 11.09 2.29 -3.32
CA ILE A 151 11.85 2.70 -2.14
C ILE A 151 12.40 1.50 -1.37
N SER A 152 11.61 0.42 -1.21
CA SER A 152 12.09 -0.77 -0.51
C SER A 152 13.19 -1.52 -1.27
N SER A 153 13.18 -1.51 -2.60
CA SER A 153 14.26 -2.09 -3.41
C SER A 153 15.58 -1.32 -3.23
N MET A 154 15.53 0.02 -3.25
CA MET A 154 16.71 0.88 -3.04
C MET A 154 17.28 0.73 -1.62
N ALA A 155 16.39 0.62 -0.62
CA ALA A 155 16.80 0.55 0.77
C ALA A 155 17.33 -0.83 1.18
N VAL A 156 17.17 -1.87 0.35
CA VAL A 156 17.42 -3.25 0.74
C VAL A 156 18.89 -3.51 1.11
N ASN A 157 19.83 -2.80 0.49
CA ASN A 157 21.27 -2.93 0.75
C ASN A 157 21.78 -1.96 1.83
N SER A 158 20.92 -1.07 2.33
CA SER A 158 21.32 -0.11 3.35
C SER A 158 21.27 -0.70 4.75
N ARG A 159 22.20 -0.27 5.61
CA ARG A 159 22.21 -0.55 7.06
C ARG A 159 21.17 0.28 7.82
N ALA A 160 20.67 1.36 7.22
CA ALA A 160 19.70 2.28 7.82
C ALA A 160 18.30 2.18 7.18
N ARG A 161 17.94 1.01 6.62
CA ARG A 161 16.67 0.79 5.92
C ARG A 161 15.45 1.28 6.70
N ASP A 162 15.37 0.92 7.99
CA ASP A 162 14.23 1.24 8.84
C ASP A 162 14.04 2.76 9.05
N LEU A 163 15.09 3.55 8.78
CA LEU A 163 15.06 5.00 8.79
C LEU A 163 14.90 5.59 7.38
N LEU A 164 15.59 5.03 6.40
CA LEU A 164 15.59 5.52 5.01
C LEU A 164 14.25 5.33 4.33
N VAL A 165 13.59 4.18 4.56
CA VAL A 165 12.29 3.91 3.95
C VAL A 165 11.28 4.95 4.39
N PRO A 166 10.98 5.19 5.68
CA PRO A 166 10.03 6.24 6.05
C PRO A 166 10.48 7.64 5.65
N LEU A 167 11.77 7.97 5.76
CA LEU A 167 12.29 9.31 5.46
C LEU A 167 12.06 9.72 4.00
N VAL A 168 12.20 8.78 3.06
CA VAL A 168 12.02 9.05 1.62
C VAL A 168 10.58 8.72 1.17
N LEU A 169 10.00 7.64 1.69
CA LEU A 169 8.66 7.18 1.33
C LEU A 169 7.59 8.20 1.72
N LEU A 170 7.61 8.68 2.96
CA LEU A 170 6.55 9.56 3.47
C LEU A 170 6.38 10.83 2.63
N PRO A 171 7.42 11.65 2.36
CA PRO A 171 7.25 12.85 1.54
C PRO A 171 6.78 12.54 0.12
N LEU A 172 7.17 11.38 -0.43
CA LEU A 172 6.78 10.94 -1.77
C LEU A 172 5.31 10.49 -1.83
N VAL A 173 4.81 9.93 -0.73
CA VAL A 173 3.42 9.45 -0.58
C VAL A 173 2.46 10.57 -0.16
N VAL A 174 2.94 11.72 0.34
CA VAL A 174 2.08 12.87 0.71
C VAL A 174 1.08 13.26 -0.40
N PRO A 175 1.48 13.44 -1.68
CA PRO A 175 0.54 13.82 -2.74
C PRO A 175 -0.56 12.76 -2.95
N LEU A 176 -0.20 11.48 -2.86
CA LEU A 176 -1.13 10.37 -2.93
C LEU A 176 -2.14 10.40 -1.78
N MET A 177 -1.66 10.64 -0.55
CA MET A 177 -2.52 10.74 0.63
C MET A 177 -3.44 11.95 0.58
N ILE A 178 -2.98 13.10 0.07
CA ILE A 178 -3.84 14.27 -0.16
C ILE A 178 -4.97 13.93 -1.13
N ALA A 179 -4.66 13.24 -2.23
CA ALA A 179 -5.67 12.85 -3.22
C ALA A 179 -6.65 11.80 -2.67
N ALA A 180 -6.16 10.80 -1.94
CA ALA A 180 -6.96 9.75 -1.32
C ALA A 180 -7.90 10.34 -0.24
N THR A 181 -7.36 11.19 0.63
CA THR A 181 -8.14 11.87 1.67
C THR A 181 -9.19 12.82 1.07
N GLY A 182 -8.84 13.57 0.02
CA GLY A 182 -9.74 14.47 -0.69
C GLY A 182 -10.84 13.73 -1.47
N ALA A 183 -10.57 12.53 -1.98
CA ALA A 183 -11.57 11.68 -2.61
C ALA A 183 -12.55 11.09 -1.59
N THR A 184 -12.05 10.70 -0.41
CA THR A 184 -12.86 10.02 0.62
C THR A 184 -13.65 10.99 1.49
N GLU A 185 -13.17 12.22 1.74
CA GLU A 185 -13.86 13.20 2.58
C GLU A 185 -15.33 13.44 2.15
N PRO A 186 -15.63 13.73 0.86
CA PRO A 186 -17.01 13.94 0.41
C PRO A 186 -17.90 12.71 0.58
N LEU A 187 -17.33 11.50 0.55
CA LEU A 187 -18.08 10.25 0.73
C LEU A 187 -18.55 10.05 2.17
N MET A 188 -17.85 10.64 3.14
CA MET A 188 -18.05 10.41 4.57
C MET A 188 -18.82 11.55 5.26
N ILE A 189 -19.50 12.40 4.50
CA ILE A 189 -20.29 13.51 5.06
C ILE A 189 -21.61 13.03 5.68
N VAL A 190 -22.08 13.77 6.69
CA VAL A 190 -23.37 13.50 7.33
C VAL A 190 -24.50 13.71 6.31
N GLY A 191 -25.37 12.72 6.15
CA GLY A 191 -26.47 12.73 5.17
C GLY A 191 -26.23 11.87 3.93
N GLY A 192 -25.05 11.24 3.81
CA GLY A 192 -24.70 10.30 2.73
C GLY A 192 -23.60 10.82 1.80
N PRO A 193 -23.09 9.98 0.88
CA PRO A 193 -21.92 10.32 0.09
C PRO A 193 -22.22 11.46 -0.90
N GLY A 194 -21.44 12.54 -0.79
CA GLY A 194 -21.31 13.57 -1.82
C GLY A 194 -20.23 13.20 -2.83
N TYR A 195 -20.42 13.58 -4.09
CA TYR A 195 -19.47 13.28 -5.18
C TYR A 195 -18.77 14.55 -5.71
N HIS A 196 -18.79 15.63 -4.94
CA HIS A 196 -18.13 16.88 -5.34
C HIS A 196 -16.64 16.65 -5.55
N ARG A 197 -16.14 16.93 -6.77
CA ARG A 197 -14.73 16.72 -7.19
C ARG A 197 -14.22 15.28 -7.06
N PHE A 198 -15.09 14.29 -6.83
CA PHE A 198 -14.69 12.90 -6.68
C PHE A 198 -13.90 12.42 -7.91
N GLY A 199 -14.43 12.65 -9.11
CA GLY A 199 -13.73 12.32 -10.36
C GLY A 199 -12.39 13.06 -10.53
N THR A 200 -12.28 14.30 -10.06
CA THR A 200 -11.01 15.05 -10.09
C THR A 200 -9.96 14.39 -9.22
N TRP A 201 -10.32 13.98 -8.00
CA TRP A 201 -9.39 13.29 -7.12
C TRP A 201 -9.00 11.91 -7.65
N LEU A 202 -9.94 11.16 -8.25
CA LEU A 202 -9.62 9.91 -8.93
C LEU A 202 -8.64 10.11 -10.10
N MET A 203 -8.78 11.20 -10.86
CA MET A 203 -7.82 11.55 -11.91
C MET A 203 -6.44 11.88 -11.34
N VAL A 204 -6.37 12.57 -10.20
CA VAL A 204 -5.08 12.85 -9.53
C VAL A 204 -4.43 11.56 -9.04
N LEU A 205 -5.21 10.65 -8.44
CA LEU A 205 -4.73 9.32 -8.03
C LEU A 205 -4.21 8.54 -9.25
N GLY A 206 -5.02 8.40 -10.30
CA GLY A 206 -4.62 7.67 -11.51
C GLY A 206 -3.42 8.30 -12.22
N LEU A 207 -3.26 9.63 -12.20
CA LEU A 207 -2.08 10.31 -12.73
C LEU A 207 -0.84 10.00 -11.88
N TYR A 208 -0.96 10.04 -10.55
CA TYR A 208 0.11 9.66 -9.65
C TYR A 208 0.56 8.22 -9.89
N ASP A 209 -0.39 7.28 -9.97
CA ASP A 209 -0.14 5.87 -10.22
C ASP A 209 0.58 5.66 -11.56
N LEU A 210 0.12 6.34 -12.62
CA LEU A 210 0.75 6.28 -13.94
C LEU A 210 2.20 6.78 -13.88
N ILE A 211 2.45 7.91 -13.24
CA ILE A 211 3.79 8.50 -13.13
C ILE A 211 4.73 7.53 -12.39
N PHE A 212 4.33 7.04 -11.21
CA PHE A 212 5.20 6.18 -10.41
C PHE A 212 5.32 4.76 -10.97
N ALA A 213 4.32 4.24 -11.66
CA ALA A 213 4.44 2.98 -12.39
C ALA A 213 5.43 3.11 -13.55
N LEU A 214 5.41 4.21 -14.30
CA LEU A 214 6.36 4.47 -15.39
C LEU A 214 7.79 4.69 -14.87
N ILE A 215 7.94 5.49 -13.81
CA ILE A 215 9.24 5.66 -13.13
C ILE A 215 9.73 4.31 -12.63
N GLY A 216 8.86 3.53 -11.98
CA GLY A 216 9.17 2.20 -11.48
C GLY A 216 9.67 1.30 -12.59
N TRP A 217 8.93 1.23 -13.69
CA TRP A 217 9.31 0.44 -14.85
C TRP A 217 10.65 0.87 -15.48
N ALA A 218 10.91 2.19 -15.59
CA ALA A 218 12.13 2.70 -16.22
C ALA A 218 13.37 2.62 -15.32
N VAL A 219 13.22 2.82 -14.01
CA VAL A 219 14.34 2.93 -13.06
C VAL A 219 14.77 1.56 -12.51
N PHE A 220 13.88 0.57 -12.46
CA PHE A 220 14.21 -0.74 -11.88
C PHE A 220 15.30 -1.49 -12.65
N ASP A 221 15.42 -1.24 -13.95
CA ASP A 221 16.51 -1.80 -14.75
C ASP A 221 17.87 -1.25 -14.30
N PHE A 222 17.98 -0.01 -13.85
CA PHE A 222 19.24 0.59 -13.37
C PHE A 222 19.58 0.26 -11.91
N LEU A 223 18.56 0.12 -11.04
CA LEU A 223 18.78 -0.04 -9.58
C LEU A 223 19.47 -1.35 -9.17
N LEU A 224 19.48 -2.37 -10.02
CA LEU A 224 20.05 -3.68 -9.72
C LEU A 224 21.36 -3.96 -10.50
N GLU A 225 21.91 -2.95 -11.18
CA GLU A 225 23.18 -3.03 -11.92
C GLU A 225 24.41 -2.88 -11.01
N ASP A 226 24.24 -2.28 -9.82
CA ASP A 226 25.24 -2.19 -8.74
C ASP A 226 25.00 -3.26 -7.65
#